data_AF-I7IVC7-F1
#
_entry.id   AF-I7IVC7-F1
#
_cell.length_a   1.000
_cell.length_b   1.000
_cell.length_c   1.000
_cell.angle_alpha   90.00
_cell.angle_beta   90.00
_cell.angle_gamma   90.00
#
_symmetry.space_group_name_H-M   'P 1'
#
loop_
_entity.id
_entity.type
_entity.pdbx_description
1 polymer ?
#
loop_
_entity_poly.entity_id
_entity_poly.type
_entity_poly.pdbx_seq_one_letter_code
_entity_poly.pdbx_strand_id
1 'polypeptide(L)' 'MLTREAAAKYIGIDVKTFDKVFRSDQDFKRIKIGDHSERFTKNSINEFINLKEKNLKQI' A
#
# COMPACT_ATOMS: atom_id res chain seq x y z
N MET A 1 7.35 9.70 5.83
CA MET A 1 6.70 8.41 5.54
C MET A 1 5.27 8.44 6.08
N LEU A 2 4.34 7.69 5.50
CA LEU A 2 2.91 7.69 5.84
C LEU A 2 2.60 6.59 6.87
N THR A 3 1.69 6.88 7.80
CA THR A 3 1.00 5.84 8.59
C THR A 3 0.00 5.11 7.70
N ARG A 4 -0.60 4.03 8.21
CA ARG A 4 -1.67 3.31 7.51
C ARG A 4 -2.84 4.22 7.19
N GLU A 5 -3.28 5.03 8.15
CA GLU A 5 -4.38 5.98 8.01
C GLU A 5 -4.07 7.05 6.96
N ALA A 6 -2.84 7.58 6.97
CA ALA A 6 -2.40 8.57 6.00
C ALA A 6 -2.24 7.98 4.59
N ALA A 7 -1.82 6.71 4.48
CA ALA A 7 -1.71 6.00 3.20
C ALA A 7 -3.09 5.74 2.58
N ALA A 8 -4.05 5.25 3.38
CA ALA A 8 -5.43 5.05 2.95
C ALA A 8 -6.07 6.37 2.47
N LYS A 9 -5.89 7.44 3.26
CA LYS A 9 -6.34 8.80 2.90
C LYS A 9 -5.67 9.32 1.62
N TYR A 10 -4.37 9.05 1.43
CA TYR A 10 -3.62 9.51 0.26
C TYR A 10 -4.20 8.99 -1.06
N ILE A 11 -4.67 7.74 -1.08
CA ILE A 11 -5.27 7.11 -2.28
C ILE A 11 -6.80 7.13 -2.27
N GLY A 12 -7.42 7.80 -1.29
CA GLY A 12 -8.87 7.99 -1.22
C GLY A 12 -9.69 6.75 -0.88
N ILE A 13 -9.13 5.78 -0.13
CA ILE A 13 -9.84 4.58 0.32
C ILE A 13 -9.93 4.50 1.85
N ASP A 14 -10.82 3.65 2.36
CA ASP A 14 -10.86 3.36 3.78
C ASP A 14 -9.69 2.45 4.22
N VAL A 15 -9.39 2.50 5.50
CA VAL A 15 -8.26 1.80 6.11
C VAL A 15 -8.38 0.28 6.03
N LYS A 16 -9.60 -0.29 6.10
CA LYS A 16 -9.81 -1.74 5.97
C LYS A 16 -9.54 -2.20 4.55
N THR A 17 -9.96 -1.41 3.55
CA THR A 17 -9.65 -1.69 2.15
C THR A 17 -8.15 -1.58 1.89
N PHE A 18 -7.47 -0.59 2.47
CA PHE A 18 -6.02 -0.50 2.40
C PHE A 18 -5.34 -1.76 2.96
N ASP A 19 -5.77 -2.24 4.12
CA ASP A 19 -5.21 -3.46 4.71
C ASP A 19 -5.45 -4.69 3.83
N LYS A 20 -6.65 -4.82 3.25
CA LYS A 20 -7.03 -5.96 2.41
C LYS A 20 -6.33 -6.00 1.06
N VAL A 21 -5.97 -4.85 0.48
CA VAL A 21 -5.42 -4.76 -0.88
C VAL A 21 -3.91 -4.60 -0.86
N PHE A 22 -3.39 -3.80 0.07
CA PHE A 22 -1.97 -3.48 0.15
C PHE A 22 -1.27 -4.31 1.23
N ARG A 23 -1.78 -4.31 2.47
CA ARG A 23 -1.07 -5.02 3.56
C ARG A 23 -1.17 -6.54 3.50
N SER A 24 -2.20 -7.09 2.86
CA SER A 24 -2.31 -8.53 2.63
C SER A 24 -1.32 -9.04 1.58
N ASP A 25 -0.88 -8.17 0.68
CA ASP A 25 0.01 -8.51 -0.43
C ASP A 25 1.46 -8.60 0.07
N GLN A 26 2.11 -9.74 -0.16
CA GLN A 26 3.47 -9.98 0.33
C GLN A 26 4.51 -9.14 -0.41
N ASP A 27 4.26 -8.82 -1.67
CA ASP A 27 5.16 -8.04 -2.53
C ASP A 27 5.04 -6.52 -2.31
N PHE A 28 4.04 -6.09 -1.53
CA PHE A 28 3.93 -4.68 -1.17
C PHE A 28 5.05 -4.25 -0.22
N LYS A 29 5.87 -3.28 -0.66
CA LYS A 29 6.98 -2.74 0.12
C LYS A 29 6.48 -1.96 1.34
N ARG A 30 6.88 -2.43 2.53
CA ARG A 30 6.54 -1.87 3.85
C ARG A 30 7.82 -1.60 4.63
N ILE A 31 7.83 -0.52 5.41
CA ILE A 31 8.95 -0.18 6.30
C ILE A 31 8.50 -0.46 7.72
N LYS A 32 9.08 -1.46 8.37
CA LYS A 32 8.84 -1.75 9.79
C LYS A 32 9.62 -0.75 10.65
N ILE A 33 8.94 -0.06 11.55
CA ILE A 33 9.50 0.93 12.50
C ILE A 33 9.28 0.43 13.95
N GLY A 34 9.46 -0.87 14.16
CA GLY A 34 9.22 -1.57 15.43
C GLY A 34 8.28 -2.76 15.26
N ASP A 35 7.98 -3.45 16.36
CA ASP A 35 7.20 -4.70 16.35
C ASP A 35 5.83 -4.54 15.70
N HIS A 36 5.11 -3.45 16.01
CA HIS A 36 3.71 -3.28 15.61
C HIS A 36 3.49 -2.07 14.68
N SER A 37 4.55 -1.39 14.25
CA SER A 37 4.45 -0.16 13.48
C SER A 37 5.03 -0.30 12.09
N GLU A 38 4.20 -0.02 11.09
CA GLU A 38 4.61 0.05 9.70
C GLU A 38 4.47 1.47 9.16
N ARG A 39 5.33 1.79 8.20
CA ARG A 39 5.32 3.04 7.44
C ARG A 39 5.39 2.76 5.95
N PHE A 40 4.72 3.62 5.20
CA PHE A 40 4.54 3.50 3.76
C PHE A 40 5.09 4.75 3.07
N THR A 41 5.56 4.60 1.84
CA THR A 41 5.98 5.75 1.02
C THR A 41 4.97 5.94 -0.11
N LYS A 42 4.80 7.19 -0.57
CA LYS A 42 3.98 7.44 -1.77
C LYS A 42 4.51 6.65 -2.97
N ASN A 43 5.83 6.51 -3.07
CA ASN A 43 6.47 5.75 -4.13
C ASN A 43 6.07 4.27 -4.10
N SER A 44 6.18 3.60 -2.95
CA SER A 44 5.81 2.18 -2.84
C SER A 44 4.33 1.93 -3.14
N ILE A 45 3.46 2.85 -2.72
CA ILE A 45 2.02 2.82 -3.04
C ILE A 45 1.81 2.94 -4.56
N ASN A 46 2.43 3.93 -5.20
CA ASN A 46 2.27 4.16 -6.64
C ASN A 46 2.89 3.04 -7.49
N GLU A 47 4.06 2.52 -7.09
CA GLU A 47 4.68 1.34 -7.71
C GLU A 47 3.72 0.13 -7.68
N PHE A 48 3.08 -0.11 -6.53
CA PHE A 48 2.13 -1.21 -6.36
C PHE A 48 0.90 -1.05 -7.25
N ILE A 49 0.29 0.15 -7.26
CA ILE A 49 -0.86 0.44 -8.13
C ILE A 49 -0.49 0.24 -9.59
N ASN A 50 0.63 0.81 -10.04
CA ASN A 50 1.10 0.67 -11.41
C ASN A 50 1.36 -0.80 -11.79
N LEU A 51 1.91 -1.60 -10.87
CA LEU A 51 2.12 -3.03 -11.09
C LEU A 51 0.78 -3.76 -11.27
N LYS A 52 -0.20 -3.53 -10.40
CA LYS A 52 -1.52 -4.17 -10.50
C LYS A 52 -2.25 -3.75 -11.78
N GLU A 53 -2.21 -2.47 -12.14
CA GLU A 53 -2.81 -1.97 -13.39
C GLU A 53 -2.16 -2.58 -14.63
N LYS A 54 -0.83 -2.75 -14.66
CA LYS A 54 -0.15 -3.42 -15.77
C LYS A 54 -0.58 -4.88 -15.90
N ASN A 55 -0.65 -5.62 -14.79
CA ASN A 55 -1.11 -7.01 -14.80
C ASN A 55 -2.55 -7.14 -15.31
N LEU A 56 -3.43 -6.18 -15.00
CA LEU A 56 -4.81 -6.14 -15.51
C LEU A 56 -4.89 -5.85 -17.02
N LYS A 57 -3.96 -5.05 -17.55
CA LYS A 57 -3.93 -4.67 -18.99
C LYS A 57 -3.27 -5.72 -19.88
N GLN A 58 -2.66 -6.76 -19.31
CA GLN A 58 -2.02 -7.85 -20.06
C GLN A 58 -2.94 -9.07 -20.27
N ILE A 59 -4.20 -8.97 -19.84
CA ILE A 59 -5.27 -9.95 -20.03
C ILE A 59 -6.18 -9.45 -21.16
#